data_AF-A0A2K3J8W9-F1
#
_entry.id   AF-A0A2K3J8W9-F1
#
_cell.length_a   1.000
_cell.length_b   1.000
_cell.length_c   1.000
_cell.angle_alpha   90.00
_cell.angle_beta   90.00
_cell.angle_gamma   90.00
#
_symmetry.space_group_name_H-M   'P 1'
#
loop_
_entity.id
_entity.type
_entity.pdbx_description
1 polymer ?
#
loop_
_entity_poly.entity_id
_entity_poly.type
_entity_poly.pdbx_seq_one_letter_code
_entity_poly.pdbx_strand_id
1 'polypeptide(L)'
;MKKMFKHRYGLQFLTIIILFLIVPKFLSNADSTYLYDDWSYSQEIIIPFDTSKELAKFQPIDTPIFFHNPCWAKNEIQHSIRVICQKAKENIELECQIYGLNYSYKEHIKSCNLVFLIPEEADGSERYFVYYDDSEKDKPDYIDHVKIEESYYRYEPIPGYSLESNYYKILDDNYLPYGVSYEGQFMGYNTCQHVLRLKDGVTEALPKNIELFAAFDFKYSYEKGLFGYSSTSQKLLSKEILTDGNLMLEFRIVSTSKYNDLKTTAAYKYYHCPSVDSRIHVHVKHETLEQITVTSESPATNTDGVFASLQAGGVKSRSIQDLNFGRILPY
;
A
#
# COMPACT_ATOMS: atom_id res chain seq x y z
N MET A 1 67.53 -5.35 -55.07
CA MET A 1 66.73 -4.15 -55.35
C MET A 1 65.54 -4.14 -54.39
N LYS A 2 65.45 -3.10 -53.56
CA LYS A 2 64.54 -2.96 -52.41
C LYS A 2 63.21 -2.32 -52.87
N LYS A 3 62.14 -2.61 -52.11
CA LYS A 3 60.83 -1.91 -52.01
C LYS A 3 59.77 -2.24 -53.06
N MET A 4 58.66 -2.81 -52.61
CA MET A 4 57.34 -2.16 -52.54
C MET A 4 56.25 -3.20 -52.27
N PHE A 5 55.93 -3.48 -51.00
CA PHE A 5 54.65 -4.08 -50.63
C PHE A 5 54.38 -3.81 -49.15
N LYS A 6 53.95 -2.59 -48.84
CA LYS A 6 53.40 -2.21 -47.53
C LYS A 6 52.80 -0.81 -47.63
N HIS A 7 51.62 -0.66 -48.24
CA HIS A 7 50.80 0.57 -48.09
C HIS A 7 49.36 0.46 -48.62
N ARG A 8 48.67 -0.67 -48.42
CA ARG A 8 47.22 -0.76 -48.76
C ARG A 8 46.28 -1.24 -47.65
N TYR A 9 46.79 -1.78 -46.55
CA TYR A 9 45.96 -2.24 -45.43
C TYR A 9 45.78 -1.21 -44.30
N GLY A 10 46.58 -0.15 -44.26
CA GLY A 10 46.44 0.92 -43.25
C GLY A 10 45.32 1.92 -43.57
N LEU A 11 45.00 2.11 -44.85
CA LEU A 11 43.99 3.08 -45.27
C LEU A 11 42.55 2.54 -45.17
N GLN A 12 42.37 1.21 -45.23
CA GLN A 12 41.07 0.56 -45.07
C GLN A 12 40.67 0.37 -43.59
N PHE A 13 41.65 0.26 -42.68
CA PHE A 13 41.38 0.20 -41.24
C PHE A 13 41.01 1.58 -40.66
N LEU A 14 41.54 2.67 -41.23
CA LEU A 14 41.23 4.03 -40.75
C LEU A 14 39.81 4.49 -41.15
N THR A 15 39.31 4.07 -42.32
CA THR A 15 37.96 4.41 -42.78
C THR A 15 36.85 3.70 -42.01
N ILE A 16 37.10 2.49 -41.49
CA ILE A 16 36.12 1.75 -40.66
C ILE A 16 36.01 2.35 -39.26
N ILE A 17 37.10 2.90 -38.71
CA ILE A 17 37.09 3.57 -37.39
C ILE A 17 36.42 4.95 -37.47
N ILE A 18 36.56 5.67 -38.59
CA ILE A 18 35.89 6.97 -38.77
C ILE A 18 34.37 6.81 -39.00
N LEU A 19 33.91 5.70 -39.58
CA LEU A 19 32.46 5.43 -39.71
C LEU A 19 31.80 5.06 -38.37
N PHE A 20 32.54 4.47 -37.42
CA PHE A 20 32.03 4.18 -36.06
C PHE A 20 32.06 5.40 -35.12
N LEU A 21 32.75 6.48 -35.48
CA LEU A 21 32.76 7.74 -34.73
C LEU A 21 31.65 8.72 -35.13
N ILE A 22 30.90 8.40 -36.18
CA ILE A 22 29.67 9.11 -36.56
C ILE A 22 28.48 8.27 -36.10
N VAL A 23 28.40 8.03 -34.78
CA VAL A 23 27.09 7.87 -34.17
C VAL A 23 26.38 9.21 -34.42
N PRO A 24 25.19 9.24 -35.06
CA PRO A 24 24.46 10.48 -35.14
C PRO A 24 24.23 10.91 -33.70
N LYS A 25 24.83 12.04 -33.31
CA LYS A 25 24.29 12.85 -32.23
C LYS A 25 22.86 13.15 -32.67
N PHE A 26 21.91 12.35 -32.19
CA PHE A 26 20.55 12.79 -32.04
C PHE A 26 20.62 13.98 -31.08
N LEU A 27 20.91 15.15 -31.66
CA LEU A 27 20.47 16.42 -31.15
C LEU A 27 18.95 16.40 -31.30
N SER A 28 18.27 15.78 -30.34
CA SER A 28 16.95 16.28 -29.97
C SER A 28 17.20 17.56 -29.18
N ASN A 29 17.39 18.66 -29.89
CA ASN A 29 16.94 19.95 -29.37
C ASN A 29 15.40 19.92 -29.45
N ALA A 30 14.79 19.24 -28.50
CA ALA A 30 13.51 19.66 -27.99
C ALA A 30 13.86 20.32 -26.66
N ASP A 31 13.49 21.58 -26.48
CA ASP A 31 13.48 22.23 -25.17
C ASP A 31 12.67 21.33 -24.22
N SER A 32 13.37 20.46 -23.49
CA SER A 32 12.83 19.84 -22.30
C SER A 32 12.93 20.91 -21.23
N THR A 33 11.81 21.31 -20.66
CA THR A 33 11.77 22.11 -19.44
C THR A 33 12.62 21.37 -18.40
N TYR A 34 13.80 21.92 -18.11
CA TYR A 34 14.80 21.32 -17.25
C TYR A 34 14.38 21.46 -15.79
N LEU A 35 13.41 20.65 -15.35
CA LEU A 35 13.19 20.42 -13.94
C LEU A 35 14.43 19.68 -13.40
N TYR A 36 15.06 20.25 -12.36
CA TYR A 36 16.15 19.63 -11.60
C TYR A 36 17.54 19.57 -12.28
N ASP A 37 17.86 20.53 -13.15
CA ASP A 37 19.23 20.66 -13.71
C ASP A 37 20.32 20.91 -12.66
N ASP A 38 19.96 21.44 -11.50
CA ASP A 38 20.86 21.71 -10.37
C ASP A 38 21.02 20.52 -9.42
N TRP A 39 20.46 19.36 -9.77
CA TRP A 39 20.51 18.16 -8.94
C TRP A 39 21.63 17.24 -9.37
N SER A 40 22.28 16.66 -8.37
CA SER A 40 23.56 15.95 -8.57
C SER A 40 23.37 14.56 -9.19
N TYR A 41 22.26 13.87 -8.89
CA TYR A 41 22.10 12.47 -9.24
C TYR A 41 20.69 12.14 -9.74
N SER A 42 20.61 11.17 -10.65
CA SER A 42 19.36 10.58 -11.12
C SER A 42 19.52 9.08 -11.38
N GLN A 43 18.49 8.28 -11.12
CA GLN A 43 18.43 6.87 -11.50
C GLN A 43 17.07 6.50 -12.06
N GLU A 44 17.05 5.68 -13.11
CA GLU A 44 15.81 5.21 -13.75
C GLU A 44 15.14 4.12 -12.91
N ILE A 45 13.82 4.19 -12.78
CA ILE A 45 12.97 3.14 -12.22
C ILE A 45 12.31 2.42 -13.39
N ILE A 46 12.50 1.10 -13.43
CA ILE A 46 11.87 0.25 -14.45
C ILE A 46 10.52 -0.25 -13.91
N ILE A 47 9.44 0.14 -14.57
CA ILE A 47 8.10 -0.37 -14.26
C ILE A 47 7.94 -1.76 -14.92
N PRO A 48 7.65 -2.82 -14.14
CA PRO A 48 7.67 -4.20 -14.65
C PRO A 48 6.38 -4.60 -15.39
N PHE A 49 5.52 -3.64 -15.73
CA PHE A 49 4.26 -3.87 -16.42
C PHE A 49 3.96 -2.76 -17.42
N ASP A 50 3.02 -3.05 -18.32
CA ASP A 50 2.57 -2.14 -19.37
C ASP A 50 1.67 -1.04 -18.80
N THR A 51 2.20 0.18 -18.73
CA THR A 51 1.52 1.37 -18.20
C THR A 51 0.53 1.99 -19.18
N SER A 52 0.45 1.52 -20.44
CA SER A 52 -0.55 1.98 -21.41
C SER A 52 -1.97 1.50 -21.11
N LYS A 53 -2.13 0.57 -20.17
CA LYS A 53 -3.42 -0.03 -19.81
C LYS A 53 -4.18 0.87 -18.86
N GLU A 54 -5.50 0.98 -19.04
CA GLU A 54 -6.39 1.71 -18.11
C GLU A 54 -6.24 1.25 -16.66
N LEU A 55 -6.09 -0.06 -16.43
CA LEU A 55 -5.89 -0.62 -15.09
C LEU A 55 -4.55 -0.23 -14.43
N ALA A 56 -3.58 0.27 -15.20
CA ALA A 56 -2.29 0.72 -14.70
C ALA A 56 -2.36 2.15 -14.14
N LYS A 57 -3.29 2.97 -14.62
CA LYS A 57 -3.47 4.34 -14.16
C LYS A 57 -3.81 4.35 -12.67
N PHE A 58 -3.20 5.28 -11.95
CA PHE A 58 -3.34 5.42 -10.49
C PHE A 58 -2.92 4.18 -9.68
N GLN A 59 -2.25 3.20 -10.29
CA GLN A 59 -1.68 2.09 -9.54
C GLN A 59 -0.49 2.60 -8.73
N PRO A 60 -0.42 2.24 -7.43
CA PRO A 60 0.75 2.55 -6.63
C PRO A 60 1.93 1.68 -7.04
N ILE A 61 3.08 2.33 -7.21
CA ILE A 61 4.38 1.69 -7.28
C ILE A 61 5.00 1.78 -5.90
N ASP A 62 5.15 0.65 -5.21
CA ASP A 62 5.89 0.54 -3.94
C ASP A 62 7.13 -0.32 -4.18
N THR A 63 8.30 0.32 -4.22
CA THR A 63 9.55 -0.36 -4.60
C THR A 63 10.73 0.08 -3.74
N PRO A 64 11.64 -0.83 -3.36
CA PRO A 64 12.89 -0.45 -2.73
C PRO A 64 13.82 0.25 -3.72
N ILE A 65 14.43 1.33 -3.26
CA ILE A 65 15.44 2.10 -4.00
C ILE A 65 16.76 2.01 -3.25
N PHE A 66 17.82 1.66 -3.98
CA PHE A 66 19.20 1.69 -3.50
C PHE A 66 19.94 2.81 -4.22
N PHE A 67 20.56 3.71 -3.46
CA PHE A 67 21.26 4.86 -4.01
C PHE A 67 22.72 4.52 -4.27
N HIS A 68 23.18 4.80 -5.48
CA HIS A 68 24.59 4.61 -5.86
C HIS A 68 25.49 5.73 -5.30
N ASN A 69 24.91 6.90 -5.06
CA ASN A 69 25.60 8.08 -4.51
C ASN A 69 24.95 8.47 -3.17
N PRO A 70 25.61 9.31 -2.35
CA PRO A 70 25.00 9.83 -1.12
C PRO A 70 23.67 10.53 -1.43
N CYS A 71 22.63 10.18 -0.67
CA CYS A 71 21.31 10.78 -0.77
C CYS A 71 20.96 11.44 0.56
N TRP A 72 20.78 12.75 0.58
CA TRP A 72 20.37 13.48 1.78
C TRP A 72 18.90 13.21 2.09
N ALA A 73 18.64 12.69 3.28
CA ALA A 73 17.32 12.49 3.85
C ALA A 73 17.45 12.52 5.39
N LYS A 74 16.90 13.57 5.99
CA LYS A 74 16.87 13.70 7.45
C LYS A 74 15.79 12.81 8.05
N ASN A 75 14.64 12.71 7.39
CA ASN A 75 13.52 11.81 7.72
C ASN A 75 12.62 11.66 6.47
N GLU A 76 11.48 10.98 6.62
CA GLU A 76 10.51 10.70 5.57
C GLU A 76 9.84 11.96 4.98
N ILE A 77 9.96 13.12 5.65
CA ILE A 77 9.35 14.40 5.24
C ILE A 77 10.42 15.37 4.69
N GLN A 78 11.63 15.34 5.24
CA GLN A 78 12.73 16.24 4.89
C GLN A 78 13.80 15.46 4.14
N HIS A 79 13.68 15.45 2.81
CA HIS A 79 14.57 14.70 1.94
C HIS A 79 14.76 15.35 0.56
N SER A 80 15.88 14.98 -0.06
CA SER A 80 16.25 15.36 -1.42
C SER A 80 15.67 14.41 -2.48
N ILE A 81 14.76 13.49 -2.18
CA ILE A 81 14.24 12.55 -3.21
C ILE A 81 13.06 13.17 -3.99
N ARG A 82 13.06 13.05 -5.33
CA ARG A 82 11.96 13.44 -6.23
C ARG A 82 11.74 12.39 -7.31
N VAL A 83 10.49 12.19 -7.71
CA VAL A 83 10.12 11.27 -8.80
C VAL A 83 9.68 12.07 -10.01
N ILE A 84 10.31 11.84 -11.14
CA ILE A 84 10.03 12.52 -12.40
C ILE A 84 9.51 11.51 -13.41
N CYS A 85 8.31 11.77 -13.93
CA CYS A 85 7.78 11.15 -15.13
C CYS A 85 8.25 11.95 -16.35
N GLN A 86 9.04 11.34 -17.20
CA GLN A 86 9.53 11.94 -18.43
C GLN A 86 8.73 11.40 -19.62
N LYS A 87 8.06 12.30 -20.33
CA LYS A 87 7.26 12.00 -21.52
C LYS A 87 7.64 12.94 -22.65
N ALA A 88 8.32 12.42 -23.68
CA ALA A 88 8.75 13.10 -24.91
C ALA A 88 9.44 14.48 -24.76
N LYS A 89 8.70 15.53 -24.38
CA LYS A 89 9.16 16.91 -24.17
C LYS A 89 8.85 17.48 -22.79
N GLU A 90 8.13 16.74 -21.95
CA GLU A 90 7.66 17.20 -20.66
C GLU A 90 8.27 16.33 -19.56
N ASN A 91 8.76 16.99 -18.53
CA ASN A 91 9.14 16.38 -17.27
C ASN A 91 8.09 16.80 -16.26
N ILE A 92 7.44 15.83 -15.64
CA ILE A 92 6.40 16.05 -14.65
C ILE A 92 6.90 15.45 -13.35
N GLU A 93 6.96 16.27 -12.31
CA GLU A 93 7.21 15.76 -10.96
C GLU A 93 5.94 15.07 -10.45
N LEU A 94 6.11 13.83 -10.00
CA LEU A 94 5.06 13.06 -9.37
C LEU A 94 5.18 13.20 -7.87
N GLU A 95 4.03 13.31 -7.21
CA GLU A 95 3.99 13.14 -5.76
C GLU A 95 4.59 11.79 -5.39
N CYS A 96 5.41 11.80 -4.35
CA CYS A 96 6.05 10.60 -3.86
C CYS A 96 6.18 10.61 -2.35
N GLN A 97 6.21 9.41 -1.78
CA GLN A 97 6.46 9.16 -0.38
C GLN A 97 7.65 8.23 -0.24
N ILE A 98 8.48 8.45 0.77
CA ILE A 98 9.52 7.50 1.15
C ILE A 98 9.26 6.96 2.55
N TYR A 99 9.70 5.74 2.81
CA TYR A 99 9.65 5.14 4.14
C TYR A 99 10.73 4.07 4.32
N GLY A 100 10.95 3.62 5.56
CA GLY A 100 11.92 2.56 5.85
C GLY A 100 13.37 2.97 5.55
N LEU A 101 13.76 4.16 6.00
CA LEU A 101 15.06 4.76 5.72
C LEU A 101 16.21 3.94 6.31
N ASN A 102 17.19 3.61 5.48
CA ASN A 102 18.43 2.96 5.89
C ASN A 102 19.59 3.95 5.81
N TYR A 103 20.01 4.46 6.97
CA TYR A 103 21.04 5.48 7.06
C TYR A 103 22.45 4.93 6.81
N SER A 104 23.21 5.67 5.98
CA SER A 104 24.64 5.48 5.79
C SER A 104 25.46 6.15 6.90
N TYR A 105 25.20 7.43 7.12
CA TYR A 105 25.91 8.32 8.04
C TYR A 105 25.10 9.62 8.21
N LYS A 106 24.93 10.10 9.44
CA LYS A 106 24.16 11.32 9.75
C LYS A 106 22.81 11.35 9.03
N GLU A 107 22.60 12.32 8.13
CA GLU A 107 21.36 12.59 7.40
C GLU A 107 21.44 12.08 5.96
N HIS A 108 22.26 11.04 5.72
CA HIS A 108 22.39 10.42 4.41
C HIS A 108 21.96 8.96 4.45
N ILE A 109 21.17 8.55 3.48
CA ILE A 109 20.64 7.18 3.37
C ILE A 109 21.30 6.40 2.23
N LYS A 110 21.35 5.07 2.38
CA LYS A 110 21.76 4.12 1.31
C LYS A 110 20.57 3.54 0.56
N SER A 111 19.43 3.45 1.23
CA SER A 111 18.21 2.91 0.64
C SER A 111 16.98 3.38 1.40
N CYS A 112 15.85 3.36 0.71
CA CYS A 112 14.51 3.50 1.28
C CYS A 112 13.52 2.71 0.41
N ASN A 113 12.28 2.60 0.85
CA ASN A 113 11.16 2.29 -0.04
C ASN A 113 10.61 3.60 -0.59
N LEU A 114 10.12 3.56 -1.83
CA LEU A 114 9.56 4.69 -2.55
C LEU A 114 8.18 4.33 -3.05
N VAL A 115 7.22 5.20 -2.79
CA VAL A 115 5.84 5.12 -3.25
C VAL A 115 5.52 6.29 -4.16
N PHE A 116 4.92 6.04 -5.32
CA PHE A 116 4.31 7.04 -6.21
C PHE A 116 3.20 6.37 -7.04
N LEU A 117 2.36 7.16 -7.70
CA LEU A 117 1.29 6.66 -8.55
C LEU A 117 1.65 6.77 -10.03
N ILE A 118 1.23 5.79 -10.83
CA ILE A 118 1.22 5.93 -12.30
C ILE A 118 0.23 7.05 -12.67
N PRO A 119 0.65 8.07 -13.44
CA PRO A 119 -0.20 9.20 -13.80
C PRO A 119 -1.37 8.78 -14.71
N GLU A 120 -2.44 9.58 -14.74
CA GLU A 120 -3.64 9.32 -15.55
C GLU A 120 -3.33 9.30 -17.06
N GLU A 121 -2.39 10.16 -17.46
CA GLU A 121 -1.93 10.36 -18.83
C GLU A 121 -0.85 9.38 -19.29
N ALA A 122 -0.51 8.37 -18.47
CA ALA A 122 0.42 7.31 -18.83
C ALA A 122 -0.06 6.56 -20.09
N ASP A 123 0.86 6.34 -21.04
CA ASP A 123 0.55 5.71 -22.33
C ASP A 123 1.56 4.63 -22.73
N GLY A 124 2.47 4.26 -21.82
CA GLY A 124 3.51 3.27 -22.05
C GLY A 124 4.78 3.82 -22.68
N SER A 125 4.81 5.10 -23.08
CA SER A 125 6.00 5.74 -23.63
C SER A 125 6.84 6.48 -22.58
N GLU A 126 6.26 6.72 -21.41
CA GLU A 126 6.91 7.48 -20.35
C GLU A 126 8.01 6.68 -19.62
N ARG A 127 8.95 7.42 -19.03
CA ARG A 127 10.05 6.87 -18.23
C ARG A 127 10.05 7.51 -16.85
N TYR A 128 10.40 6.74 -15.84
CA TYR A 128 10.35 7.19 -14.45
C TYR A 128 11.76 7.30 -13.89
N PHE A 129 12.06 8.42 -13.25
CA PHE A 129 13.37 8.67 -12.67
C PHE A 129 13.24 9.11 -11.21
N VAL A 130 14.15 8.64 -10.37
CA VAL A 130 14.40 9.25 -9.06
C VAL A 130 15.55 10.22 -9.20
N TYR A 131 15.28 11.48 -8.93
CA TYR A 131 16.27 12.52 -8.73
C TYR A 131 16.57 12.63 -7.24
N TYR A 132 17.85 12.80 -6.91
CA TYR A 132 18.31 12.99 -5.53
C TYR A 132 19.63 13.73 -5.45
N ASP A 133 19.96 14.22 -4.25
CA ASP A 133 21.13 15.06 -4.02
C ASP A 133 21.86 14.68 -2.72
N ASP A 134 23.15 15.05 -2.60
CA ASP A 134 23.89 14.86 -1.35
C ASP A 134 23.75 16.05 -0.40
N SER A 135 23.27 17.19 -0.90
CA SER A 135 23.03 18.41 -0.14
C SER A 135 21.59 18.51 0.35
N GLU A 136 21.40 19.34 1.37
CA GLU A 136 20.08 19.68 1.90
C GLU A 136 19.23 20.34 0.81
N LYS A 137 18.00 19.84 0.65
CA LYS A 137 16.99 20.37 -0.27
C LYS A 137 15.72 20.69 0.51
N ASP A 138 14.91 21.59 -0.03
CA ASP A 138 13.60 21.87 0.53
C ASP A 138 12.74 20.61 0.58
N LYS A 139 11.90 20.50 1.63
CA LYS A 139 10.90 19.43 1.70
C LYS A 139 9.95 19.52 0.50
N PRO A 140 9.46 18.41 -0.04
CA PRO A 140 8.39 18.46 -1.03
C PRO A 140 7.12 19.07 -0.41
N ASP A 141 6.33 19.74 -1.23
CA ASP A 141 5.03 20.35 -0.86
C ASP A 141 3.88 19.53 -1.47
N TYR A 142 3.92 18.22 -1.26
CA TYR A 142 2.88 17.30 -1.75
C TYR A 142 1.65 17.33 -0.85
N ILE A 143 0.49 17.06 -1.43
CA ILE A 143 -0.77 16.96 -0.71
C ILE A 143 -0.76 15.70 0.15
N ASP A 144 -1.22 15.83 1.40
CA ASP A 144 -1.42 14.71 2.32
C ASP A 144 -2.80 14.08 2.05
N HIS A 145 -2.84 13.09 1.16
CA HIS A 145 -4.10 12.47 0.70
C HIS A 145 -4.67 11.49 1.71
N VAL A 146 -3.81 10.63 2.28
CA VAL A 146 -4.24 9.58 3.22
C VAL A 146 -3.86 9.90 4.64
N LYS A 147 -4.75 9.53 5.57
CA LYS A 147 -4.53 9.76 6.99
C LYS A 147 -5.09 8.61 7.81
N ILE A 148 -4.39 8.22 8.87
CA ILE A 148 -4.87 7.26 9.86
C ILE A 148 -5.21 7.95 11.18
N GLU A 149 -6.38 7.66 11.72
CA GLU A 149 -6.81 8.16 13.03
C GLU A 149 -7.37 7.02 13.89
N GLU A 150 -7.16 7.09 15.21
CA GLU A 150 -7.92 6.25 16.13
C GLU A 150 -9.31 6.84 16.32
N SER A 151 -10.32 5.98 16.25
CA SER A 151 -11.71 6.40 16.40
C SER A 151 -12.55 5.34 17.10
N TYR A 152 -13.74 5.77 17.53
CA TYR A 152 -14.69 4.95 18.25
C TYR A 152 -16.09 5.25 17.74
N TYR A 153 -16.88 4.19 17.56
CA TYR A 153 -18.32 4.32 17.41
C TYR A 153 -19.05 3.38 18.35
N ARG A 154 -20.25 3.80 18.75
CA ARG A 154 -21.26 2.93 19.36
C ARG A 154 -22.62 3.24 18.77
N TYR A 155 -23.29 2.20 18.34
CA TYR A 155 -24.61 2.26 17.74
C TYR A 155 -25.47 1.14 18.30
N GLU A 156 -26.60 1.46 18.93
CA GLU A 156 -27.48 0.49 19.59
C GLU A 156 -28.89 0.59 19.00
N PRO A 157 -29.13 -0.01 17.82
CA PRO A 157 -30.41 0.07 17.12
C PRO A 157 -31.51 -0.76 17.80
N ILE A 158 -31.12 -1.82 18.51
CA ILE A 158 -31.99 -2.69 19.27
C ILE A 158 -31.44 -2.72 20.70
N PRO A 159 -32.24 -2.40 21.74
CA PRO A 159 -31.77 -2.42 23.11
C PRO A 159 -31.12 -3.76 23.48
N GLY A 160 -29.90 -3.71 24.01
CA GLY A 160 -29.10 -4.89 24.38
C GLY A 160 -28.26 -5.48 23.25
N TYR A 161 -28.34 -4.93 22.03
CA TYR A 161 -27.53 -5.34 20.87
C TYR A 161 -26.79 -4.13 20.30
N SER A 162 -25.70 -3.73 20.97
CA SER A 162 -24.81 -2.69 20.49
C SER A 162 -23.88 -3.21 19.38
N LEU A 163 -23.54 -2.28 18.50
CA LEU A 163 -22.42 -2.33 17.59
C LEU A 163 -21.43 -1.30 18.11
N GLU A 164 -20.32 -1.75 18.66
CA GLU A 164 -19.30 -0.86 19.17
C GLU A 164 -17.92 -1.31 18.73
N SER A 165 -17.06 -0.36 18.38
CA SER A 165 -15.69 -0.69 18.03
C SER A 165 -14.76 0.49 18.21
N ASN A 166 -13.60 0.20 18.80
CA ASN A 166 -12.40 0.99 18.62
C ASN A 166 -11.69 0.52 17.33
N TYR A 167 -11.36 1.47 16.44
CA TYR A 167 -10.87 1.15 15.11
C TYR A 167 -9.90 2.21 14.59
N TYR A 168 -9.03 1.80 13.68
CA TYR A 168 -8.29 2.72 12.84
C TYR A 168 -9.20 3.18 11.70
N LYS A 169 -9.46 4.48 11.69
CA LYS A 169 -10.17 5.22 10.64
C LYS A 169 -9.15 5.60 9.57
N ILE A 170 -9.30 5.04 8.37
CA ILE A 170 -8.47 5.38 7.21
C ILE A 170 -9.21 6.42 6.40
N LEU A 171 -8.64 7.62 6.30
CA LEU A 171 -9.14 8.69 5.47
C LEU A 171 -8.35 8.75 4.17
N ASP A 172 -9.04 9.05 3.07
CA ASP A 172 -8.48 9.29 1.75
C ASP A 172 -9.26 10.47 1.13
N ASP A 173 -8.60 11.62 0.93
CA ASP A 173 -9.21 12.87 0.47
C ASP A 173 -10.46 13.28 1.27
N ASN A 174 -10.42 13.11 2.59
CA ASN A 174 -11.50 13.34 3.56
C ASN A 174 -12.66 12.33 3.53
N TYR A 175 -12.62 11.33 2.64
CA TYR A 175 -13.55 10.21 2.66
C TYR A 175 -13.02 9.06 3.50
N LEU A 176 -13.91 8.18 3.95
CA LEU A 176 -13.62 7.03 4.79
C LEU A 176 -13.79 5.76 3.96
N PRO A 177 -12.79 5.33 3.15
CA PRO A 177 -12.90 4.10 2.36
C PRO A 177 -12.84 2.84 3.24
N TYR A 178 -12.05 2.87 4.32
CA TYR A 178 -11.81 1.71 5.18
C TYR A 178 -11.79 2.02 6.68
N GLY A 179 -12.27 1.08 7.48
CA GLY A 179 -12.07 1.06 8.93
C GLY A 179 -11.53 -0.30 9.38
N VAL A 180 -10.54 -0.33 10.27
CA VAL A 180 -9.99 -1.59 10.80
C VAL A 180 -10.12 -1.65 12.32
N SER A 181 -11.00 -2.52 12.78
CA SER A 181 -11.30 -2.73 14.19
C SER A 181 -10.14 -3.42 14.91
N TYR A 182 -9.71 -2.84 16.03
CA TYR A 182 -8.75 -3.46 16.96
C TYR A 182 -9.39 -3.88 18.28
N GLU A 183 -10.60 -3.42 18.57
CA GLU A 183 -11.40 -3.87 19.70
C GLU A 183 -12.88 -3.55 19.46
N GLY A 184 -13.79 -4.35 20.01
CA GLY A 184 -15.22 -4.10 19.87
C GLY A 184 -16.08 -5.35 19.89
N GLN A 185 -17.38 -5.13 19.68
CA GLN A 185 -18.39 -6.16 19.62
C GLN A 185 -19.50 -5.81 18.61
N PHE A 186 -19.95 -6.82 17.87
CA PHE A 186 -21.09 -6.78 16.97
C PHE A 186 -22.00 -7.98 17.24
N MET A 187 -23.20 -7.74 17.77
CA MET A 187 -24.20 -8.80 18.05
C MET A 187 -23.64 -9.99 18.85
N GLY A 188 -22.77 -9.74 19.83
CA GLY A 188 -22.13 -10.79 20.62
C GLY A 188 -20.74 -11.21 20.14
N TYR A 189 -20.37 -10.95 18.88
CA TYR A 189 -19.07 -11.31 18.31
C TYR A 189 -18.03 -10.21 18.49
N ASN A 190 -16.83 -10.56 18.92
CA ASN A 190 -15.72 -9.61 18.95
C ASN A 190 -15.25 -9.24 17.55
N THR A 191 -14.72 -8.02 17.39
CA THR A 191 -14.41 -7.44 16.07
C THR A 191 -12.93 -7.15 15.82
N CYS A 192 -12.01 -7.51 16.73
CA CYS A 192 -10.59 -7.28 16.45
C CYS A 192 -10.16 -8.03 15.18
N GLN A 193 -9.36 -7.37 14.32
CA GLN A 193 -8.97 -7.84 12.98
C GLN A 193 -10.09 -7.80 11.93
N HIS A 194 -11.19 -7.09 12.17
CA HIS A 194 -12.22 -6.87 11.16
C HIS A 194 -11.91 -5.61 10.34
N VAL A 195 -11.94 -5.76 9.02
CA VAL A 195 -11.82 -4.68 8.04
C VAL A 195 -13.21 -4.40 7.48
N LEU A 196 -13.64 -3.15 7.57
CA LEU A 196 -14.85 -2.63 6.97
C LEU A 196 -14.45 -1.86 5.70
N ARG A 197 -15.01 -2.23 4.55
CA ARG A 197 -15.02 -1.40 3.34
C ARG A 197 -16.32 -0.62 3.33
N LEU A 198 -16.21 0.68 3.19
CA LEU A 198 -17.34 1.59 3.17
C LEU A 198 -17.70 1.95 1.72
N LYS A 199 -18.92 2.43 1.52
CA LYS A 199 -19.37 2.97 0.23
C LYS A 199 -18.60 4.24 -0.13
N ASP A 200 -18.44 4.49 -1.42
CA ASP A 200 -17.80 5.70 -1.93
C ASP A 200 -18.47 6.97 -1.41
N GLY A 201 -17.66 7.99 -1.12
CA GLY A 201 -18.13 9.32 -0.73
C GLY A 201 -18.62 9.46 0.71
N VAL A 202 -18.51 8.43 1.55
CA VAL A 202 -18.92 8.51 2.96
C VAL A 202 -17.79 9.00 3.85
N THR A 203 -18.15 9.64 4.96
CA THR A 203 -17.19 10.23 5.93
C THR A 203 -17.31 9.63 7.34
N GLU A 204 -18.28 8.74 7.54
CA GLU A 204 -18.67 8.19 8.84
C GLU A 204 -18.82 6.67 8.80
N ALA A 205 -18.31 6.00 9.86
CA ALA A 205 -18.42 4.57 10.06
C ALA A 205 -19.78 4.19 10.69
N LEU A 206 -20.86 4.32 9.90
CA LEU A 206 -22.18 3.84 10.29
C LEU A 206 -22.51 2.52 9.59
N PRO A 207 -23.31 1.63 10.19
CA PRO A 207 -23.64 0.34 9.59
C PRO A 207 -24.16 0.48 8.15
N LYS A 208 -25.11 1.39 7.89
CA LYS A 208 -25.66 1.68 6.56
C LYS A 208 -24.64 2.03 5.48
N ASN A 209 -23.44 2.49 5.88
CA ASN A 209 -22.36 2.88 4.98
C ASN A 209 -21.42 1.71 4.67
N ILE A 210 -21.52 0.58 5.37
CA ILE A 210 -20.69 -0.60 5.14
C ILE A 210 -21.14 -1.31 3.86
N GLU A 211 -20.18 -1.50 2.95
CA GLU A 211 -20.37 -2.23 1.70
C GLU A 211 -19.96 -3.71 1.86
N LEU A 212 -18.77 -3.95 2.41
CA LEU A 212 -18.19 -5.28 2.62
C LEU A 212 -17.44 -5.32 3.95
N PHE A 213 -17.27 -6.51 4.50
CA PHE A 213 -16.33 -6.70 5.60
C PHE A 213 -15.55 -8.02 5.47
N ALA A 214 -14.31 -7.99 5.94
CA ALA A 214 -13.43 -9.14 6.02
C ALA A 214 -12.92 -9.27 7.46
N ALA A 215 -12.76 -10.50 7.93
CA ALA A 215 -12.21 -10.76 9.26
C ALA A 215 -10.98 -11.67 9.13
N PHE A 216 -9.86 -11.18 9.65
CA PHE A 216 -8.57 -11.87 9.67
C PHE A 216 -8.28 -12.46 11.04
N ASP A 217 -9.32 -12.96 11.73
CA ASP A 217 -9.18 -13.67 12.99
C ASP A 217 -9.00 -15.17 12.79
N PHE A 218 -8.12 -15.78 13.59
CA PHE A 218 -7.98 -17.23 13.66
C PHE A 218 -8.87 -17.75 14.78
N LYS A 219 -9.74 -18.72 14.49
CA LYS A 219 -10.66 -19.27 15.48
C LYS A 219 -10.90 -20.77 15.38
N TYR A 220 -11.23 -21.35 16.52
CA TYR A 220 -11.70 -22.73 16.64
C TYR A 220 -12.88 -22.81 17.63
N SER A 221 -13.65 -23.89 17.51
CA SER A 221 -14.81 -24.17 18.38
C SER A 221 -14.45 -25.23 19.41
N TYR A 222 -14.88 -25.03 20.66
CA TYR A 222 -14.60 -25.93 21.78
C TYR A 222 -15.85 -26.41 22.54
N GLU A 223 -17.02 -25.83 22.27
CA GLU A 223 -18.28 -26.15 22.95
C GLU A 223 -19.44 -26.27 21.95
N LYS A 224 -20.51 -26.96 22.35
CA LYS A 224 -21.77 -27.05 21.59
C LYS A 224 -22.54 -25.74 21.72
N GLY A 225 -22.24 -24.76 20.86
CA GLY A 225 -22.99 -23.51 20.79
C GLY A 225 -22.33 -22.46 19.90
N LEU A 226 -23.13 -21.52 19.39
CA LEU A 226 -22.69 -20.42 18.49
C LEU A 226 -21.59 -19.54 19.09
N PHE A 227 -21.50 -19.47 20.43
CA PHE A 227 -20.54 -18.65 21.18
C PHE A 227 -19.45 -19.48 21.87
N GLY A 228 -19.42 -20.79 21.66
CA GLY A 228 -18.42 -21.71 22.20
C GLY A 228 -17.12 -21.71 21.39
N TYR A 229 -16.55 -20.52 21.15
CA TYR A 229 -15.38 -20.34 20.29
C TYR A 229 -14.24 -19.56 20.95
N SER A 230 -13.02 -19.92 20.57
CA SER A 230 -11.79 -19.21 20.91
C SER A 230 -11.27 -18.59 19.62
N SER A 231 -11.08 -17.27 19.60
CA SER A 231 -10.72 -16.51 18.40
C SER A 231 -9.76 -15.38 18.74
N THR A 232 -8.79 -15.13 17.87
CA THR A 232 -7.90 -13.97 17.97
C THR A 232 -8.62 -12.62 17.81
N SER A 233 -9.92 -12.59 17.52
CA SER A 233 -10.73 -11.36 17.59
C SER A 233 -11.03 -10.91 19.03
N GLN A 234 -10.79 -11.76 20.04
CA GLN A 234 -11.29 -11.57 21.40
C GLN A 234 -10.44 -10.65 22.28
N LYS A 235 -9.11 -10.61 22.08
CA LYS A 235 -8.20 -9.80 22.91
C LYS A 235 -7.14 -9.12 22.05
N LEU A 236 -7.04 -7.80 22.16
CA LEU A 236 -5.93 -7.03 21.62
C LEU A 236 -4.68 -7.25 22.48
N LEU A 237 -3.53 -7.47 21.84
CA LEU A 237 -2.22 -7.48 22.50
C LEU A 237 -1.46 -6.18 22.26
N SER A 238 -1.39 -5.73 21.00
CA SER A 238 -0.74 -4.47 20.64
C SER A 238 -1.22 -3.95 19.29
N LYS A 239 -1.01 -2.65 19.07
CA LYS A 239 -1.22 -1.98 17.79
C LYS A 239 -0.16 -0.91 17.59
N GLU A 240 0.24 -0.69 16.35
CA GLU A 240 1.35 0.22 15.98
C GLU A 240 1.12 0.78 14.58
N ILE A 241 1.29 2.09 14.40
CA ILE A 241 1.36 2.70 13.07
C ILE A 241 2.82 2.64 12.61
N LEU A 242 3.08 1.96 11.50
CA LEU A 242 4.42 1.74 10.95
C LEU A 242 4.80 2.83 9.95
N THR A 243 3.81 3.33 9.20
CA THR A 243 3.99 4.42 8.23
C THR A 243 2.69 5.20 8.16
N ASP A 244 2.81 6.52 8.22
CA ASP A 244 1.73 7.50 8.05
C ASP A 244 2.30 8.58 7.14
N GLY A 245 2.03 8.44 5.84
CA GLY A 245 2.54 9.37 4.83
C GLY A 245 1.48 9.69 3.81
N ASN A 246 1.82 10.57 2.88
CA ASN A 246 0.83 11.24 2.05
C ASN A 246 0.13 10.36 1.01
N LEU A 247 0.76 9.28 0.54
CA LEU A 247 0.20 8.36 -0.45
C LEU A 247 -0.08 6.95 0.10
N MET A 248 0.52 6.59 1.24
CA MET A 248 0.45 5.24 1.78
C MET A 248 0.58 5.25 3.30
N LEU A 249 -0.25 4.43 3.93
CA LEU A 249 -0.16 4.12 5.35
C LEU A 249 0.00 2.62 5.58
N GLU A 250 0.74 2.27 6.62
CA GLU A 250 0.94 0.90 7.06
C GLU A 250 0.82 0.83 8.59
N PHE A 251 0.08 -0.14 9.11
CA PHE A 251 -0.07 -0.35 10.54
C PHE A 251 -0.22 -1.84 10.88
N ARG A 252 0.09 -2.18 12.13
CA ARG A 252 0.08 -3.56 12.63
C ARG A 252 -0.88 -3.69 13.80
N ILE A 253 -1.63 -4.79 13.82
CA ILE A 253 -2.46 -5.22 14.95
C ILE A 253 -2.06 -6.64 15.34
N VAL A 254 -1.74 -6.83 16.62
CA VAL A 254 -1.45 -8.14 17.23
C VAL A 254 -2.56 -8.46 18.21
N SER A 255 -3.15 -9.64 18.09
CA SER A 255 -4.26 -10.06 18.92
C SER A 255 -4.16 -11.54 19.29
N THR A 256 -4.87 -11.93 20.35
CA THR A 256 -4.84 -13.27 20.93
C THR A 256 -6.25 -13.75 21.24
N SER A 257 -6.39 -15.07 21.37
CA SER A 257 -7.64 -15.68 21.80
C SER A 257 -7.93 -15.50 23.29
N LYS A 258 -9.17 -15.82 23.70
CA LYS A 258 -9.59 -15.84 25.10
C LYS A 258 -8.69 -16.70 25.99
N TYR A 259 -8.22 -17.84 25.49
CA TYR A 259 -7.35 -18.77 26.22
C TYR A 259 -5.86 -18.51 26.03
N ASN A 260 -5.48 -17.49 25.26
CA ASN A 260 -4.09 -17.17 24.91
C ASN A 260 -3.37 -18.33 24.18
N ASP A 261 -4.13 -19.18 23.49
CA ASP A 261 -3.65 -20.35 22.75
C ASP A 261 -3.48 -20.09 21.25
N LEU A 262 -4.04 -18.99 20.74
CA LEU A 262 -3.89 -18.51 19.37
C LEU A 262 -3.40 -17.08 19.36
N LYS A 263 -2.57 -16.75 18.37
CA LYS A 263 -2.11 -15.39 18.11
C LYS A 263 -2.23 -15.05 16.63
N THR A 264 -2.66 -13.82 16.36
CA THR A 264 -2.68 -13.25 15.01
C THR A 264 -1.85 -11.97 15.01
N THR A 265 -0.96 -11.85 14.03
CA THR A 265 -0.27 -10.61 13.68
C THR A 265 -0.67 -10.22 12.27
N ALA A 266 -1.35 -9.09 12.11
CA ALA A 266 -1.75 -8.59 10.80
C ALA A 266 -1.13 -7.21 10.56
N ALA A 267 -0.46 -7.06 9.41
CA ALA A 267 -0.01 -5.77 8.89
C ALA A 267 -0.94 -5.36 7.75
N TYR A 268 -1.50 -4.17 7.86
CA TYR A 268 -2.44 -3.57 6.93
C TYR A 268 -1.73 -2.44 6.20
N LYS A 269 -1.85 -2.43 4.87
CA LYS A 269 -1.30 -1.38 4.02
C LYS A 269 -2.37 -0.83 3.09
N TYR A 270 -2.54 0.48 3.08
CA TYR A 270 -3.49 1.19 2.22
C TYR A 270 -2.75 2.23 1.39
N TYR A 271 -3.13 2.36 0.13
CA TYR A 271 -2.59 3.36 -0.79
C TYR A 271 -3.69 4.30 -1.23
N HIS A 272 -3.36 5.59 -1.34
CA HIS A 272 -4.13 6.54 -2.13
C HIS A 272 -4.30 5.97 -3.53
N CYS A 273 -5.55 5.87 -3.97
CA CYS A 273 -5.87 5.37 -5.29
C CYS A 273 -7.09 6.14 -5.77
N PRO A 274 -6.91 7.23 -6.54
CA PRO A 274 -8.00 8.06 -7.05
C PRO A 274 -8.73 7.36 -8.21
N SER A 275 -9.17 6.13 -7.96
CA SER A 275 -9.97 5.29 -8.83
C SER A 275 -11.05 4.57 -8.00
N VAL A 276 -12.04 4.00 -8.67
CA VAL A 276 -13.11 3.22 -8.01
C VAL A 276 -12.61 1.91 -7.39
N ASP A 277 -11.40 1.48 -7.73
CA ASP A 277 -10.85 0.17 -7.35
C ASP A 277 -9.84 0.28 -6.20
N SER A 278 -10.18 1.04 -5.15
CA SER A 278 -9.37 1.10 -3.93
C SER A 278 -9.25 -0.27 -3.24
N ARG A 279 -8.07 -0.53 -2.67
CA ARG A 279 -7.73 -1.81 -2.02
C ARG A 279 -6.92 -1.57 -0.77
N ILE A 280 -7.20 -2.38 0.25
CA ILE A 280 -6.33 -2.54 1.41
C ILE A 280 -5.67 -3.91 1.33
N HIS A 281 -4.35 -3.93 1.49
CA HIS A 281 -3.54 -5.14 1.50
C HIS A 281 -3.31 -5.59 2.93
N VAL A 282 -3.40 -6.90 3.18
CA VAL A 282 -3.20 -7.45 4.52
C VAL A 282 -2.22 -8.62 4.46
N HIS A 283 -1.14 -8.53 5.24
CA HIS A 283 -0.24 -9.63 5.49
C HIS A 283 -0.51 -10.20 6.87
N VAL A 284 -0.97 -11.45 6.92
CA VAL A 284 -1.44 -12.08 8.17
C VAL A 284 -0.58 -13.28 8.52
N LYS A 285 -0.14 -13.33 9.78
CA LYS A 285 0.51 -14.48 10.40
C LYS A 285 -0.35 -14.99 11.55
N HIS A 286 -0.78 -16.24 11.45
CA HIS A 286 -1.46 -16.97 12.52
C HIS A 286 -0.52 -17.95 13.19
N GLU A 287 -0.62 -18.05 14.51
CA GLU A 287 0.20 -18.93 15.34
C GLU A 287 -0.69 -19.67 16.33
N THR A 288 -0.49 -20.97 16.43
CA THR A 288 -1.01 -21.82 17.50
C THR A 288 0.09 -21.93 18.56
N LEU A 289 -0.19 -21.49 19.79
CA LEU A 289 0.78 -21.43 20.89
C LEU A 289 0.77 -22.69 21.76
N GLU A 290 -0.34 -23.43 21.76
CA GLU A 290 -0.53 -24.66 22.50
C GLU A 290 -1.28 -25.70 21.66
N GLN A 291 -1.25 -26.97 22.04
CA GLN A 291 -2.03 -28.00 21.34
C GLN A 291 -3.53 -27.78 21.59
N ILE A 292 -4.29 -27.62 20.50
CA ILE A 292 -5.73 -27.36 20.55
C ILE A 292 -6.51 -28.62 20.14
N THR A 293 -7.53 -28.96 20.90
CA THR A 293 -8.52 -29.99 20.54
C THR A 293 -9.75 -29.29 19.97
N VAL A 294 -10.04 -29.51 18.69
CA VAL A 294 -11.25 -29.00 18.04
C VAL A 294 -12.38 -30.02 18.19
N THR A 295 -13.58 -29.55 18.52
CA THR A 295 -14.76 -30.43 18.62
C THR A 295 -15.44 -30.55 17.27
N SER A 296 -15.34 -31.71 16.61
CA SER A 296 -15.99 -32.00 15.33
C SER A 296 -17.35 -32.67 15.53
N GLU A 297 -18.33 -31.97 16.06
CA GLU A 297 -19.69 -32.53 16.22
C GLU A 297 -20.79 -31.75 15.50
N SER A 298 -21.71 -32.51 14.92
CA SER A 298 -22.89 -32.06 14.17
C SER A 298 -23.89 -31.27 15.05
N PRO A 299 -24.66 -30.32 14.49
CA PRO A 299 -24.61 -29.85 13.11
C PRO A 299 -23.37 -29.00 12.95
N ALA A 300 -22.53 -29.32 11.96
CA ALA A 300 -21.26 -28.66 11.70
C ALA A 300 -21.43 -27.14 11.87
N THR A 301 -21.01 -26.61 13.01
CA THR A 301 -20.66 -25.20 13.09
C THR A 301 -19.41 -25.14 12.22
N ASN A 302 -19.50 -24.50 11.06
CA ASN A 302 -18.47 -24.44 10.01
C ASN A 302 -17.19 -23.70 10.45
N THR A 303 -16.70 -24.00 11.65
CA THR A 303 -15.67 -23.29 12.40
C THR A 303 -14.61 -24.24 12.93
N ASP A 304 -14.31 -25.28 12.14
CA ASP A 304 -13.16 -26.15 12.30
C ASP A 304 -11.91 -25.43 11.78
N GLY A 305 -11.22 -24.68 12.64
CA GLY A 305 -9.95 -24.02 12.32
C GLY A 305 -10.05 -22.99 11.19
N VAL A 306 -10.81 -21.91 11.40
CA VAL A 306 -10.96 -20.82 10.43
C VAL A 306 -9.80 -19.85 10.56
N PHE A 307 -8.93 -19.81 9.55
CA PHE A 307 -7.78 -18.89 9.50
C PHE A 307 -8.16 -17.49 9.00
N ALA A 308 -9.13 -17.39 8.10
CA ALA A 308 -9.68 -16.11 7.65
C ALA A 308 -11.13 -16.31 7.22
N SER A 309 -11.95 -15.27 7.34
CA SER A 309 -13.30 -15.27 6.78
C SER A 309 -13.57 -14.00 5.99
N LEU A 310 -13.97 -14.18 4.73
CA LEU A 310 -14.56 -13.12 3.93
C LEU A 310 -16.08 -13.25 4.04
N GLN A 311 -16.74 -12.19 4.49
CA GLN A 311 -18.18 -12.20 4.68
C GLN A 311 -18.80 -11.12 3.81
N ALA A 312 -19.21 -11.53 2.61
CA ALA A 312 -20.06 -10.73 1.73
C ALA A 312 -21.53 -10.97 2.12
N GLY A 313 -21.91 -10.48 3.30
CA GLY A 313 -23.25 -10.57 3.84
C GLY A 313 -23.89 -9.20 3.97
N GLY A 314 -25.23 -9.16 4.04
CA GLY A 314 -25.96 -7.95 4.35
C GLY A 314 -27.04 -8.21 5.38
N VAL A 315 -27.17 -7.32 6.35
CA VAL A 315 -28.33 -7.30 7.23
C VAL A 315 -29.44 -6.55 6.49
N LYS A 316 -30.68 -7.06 6.58
CA LYS A 316 -31.86 -6.36 6.09
C LYS A 316 -32.93 -6.31 7.19
N SER A 317 -33.42 -5.12 7.49
CA SER A 317 -34.48 -4.85 8.45
C SER A 317 -35.54 -3.96 7.79
N ARG A 318 -36.81 -4.36 7.91
CA ARG A 318 -37.94 -3.54 7.47
C ARG A 318 -38.18 -2.35 8.39
N SER A 319 -37.87 -2.52 9.68
CA SER A 319 -38.21 -1.55 10.73
C SER A 319 -37.07 -0.58 11.05
N ILE A 320 -35.80 -0.95 10.79
CA ILE A 320 -34.62 -0.15 11.11
C ILE A 320 -33.77 -0.02 9.85
N GLN A 321 -33.92 1.10 9.14
CA GLN A 321 -33.26 1.32 7.85
C GLN A 321 -31.74 1.31 7.95
N ASP A 322 -31.17 1.76 9.06
CA ASP A 322 -29.72 1.81 9.25
C ASP A 322 -29.07 0.43 9.37
N LEU A 323 -29.86 -0.61 9.65
CA LEU A 323 -29.40 -2.00 9.60
C LEU A 323 -29.40 -2.58 8.18
N ASN A 324 -29.86 -1.83 7.16
CA ASN A 324 -29.84 -2.25 5.76
C ASN A 324 -28.48 -2.00 5.12
N PHE A 325 -27.48 -2.79 5.50
CA PHE A 325 -26.11 -2.68 4.99
C PHE A 325 -25.62 -3.96 4.35
N GLY A 326 -24.45 -3.89 3.73
CA GLY A 326 -23.85 -5.00 2.99
C GLY A 326 -24.60 -5.34 1.70
N ARG A 327 -23.85 -5.90 0.75
CA ARG A 327 -24.37 -6.43 -0.50
C ARG A 327 -24.00 -7.90 -0.60
N ILE A 328 -25.00 -8.73 -0.94
CA ILE A 328 -24.73 -10.09 -1.42
C ILE A 328 -24.26 -9.91 -2.86
N LEU A 329 -22.97 -10.09 -3.11
CA LEU A 329 -22.43 -10.06 -4.45
C LEU A 329 -22.91 -11.30 -5.22
N PRO A 330 -23.31 -11.18 -6.49
CA PRO A 330 -23.64 -12.36 -7.30
C PRO A 330 -22.41 -13.26 -7.42
N TYR A 331 -22.62 -14.56 -7.21
CA TYR A 331 -21.60 -15.62 -7.29
C TYR A 331 -21.07 -15.81 -8.70
#